data_AF-A0ABC9IK55-F1
#
_entry.id   AF-A0ABC9IK55-F1
#
_cell.length_a   1.000
_cell.length_b   1.000
_cell.length_c   1.000
_cell.angle_alpha   90.00
_cell.angle_beta   90.00
_cell.angle_gamma   90.00
#
_symmetry.space_group_name_H-M   'P 1'
#
loop_
_entity.id
_entity.type
_entity.pdbx_description
1 polymer ?
#
loop_
_entity_poly.entity_id
_entity_poly.type
_entity_poly.pdbx_seq_one_letter_code
_entity_poly.pdbx_strand_id
1 'polypeptide(L)'
;MNKTEKKELKKKIQNTLNLKKHRQNILNFGEDAYTMDISRCYKSVIPHLKKAGYQKVTWKRCPDLLTKYVDLIFKCQDSRPFFHIHIENCLPFCWNSPAKKGWDLNYIKYEWGHINSINQNNDLAHSANNLCLQSARCNQHIQSSLNVDELIQYGGELEVVIRKNLSNREKLFASNEWQELLKCLDLFR
;
A
#
# COMPACT_ATOMS: atom_id res chain seq x y z
N MET A 1 15.24 -37.75 -3.03
CA MET A 1 14.42 -36.75 -2.32
C MET A 1 13.95 -37.31 -0.98
N ASN A 2 14.44 -36.77 0.13
CA ASN A 2 14.16 -37.21 1.50
C ASN A 2 12.75 -36.78 1.98
N LYS A 3 12.31 -37.27 3.14
CA LYS A 3 10.97 -36.99 3.70
C LYS A 3 10.73 -35.49 3.97
N THR A 4 11.77 -34.75 4.36
CA THR A 4 11.72 -33.31 4.64
C THR A 4 11.52 -32.52 3.33
N GLU A 5 12.32 -32.81 2.31
CA GLU A 5 12.22 -32.20 0.98
C GLU A 5 10.85 -32.47 0.33
N LYS A 6 10.27 -33.68 0.50
CA LYS A 6 8.91 -33.99 0.04
C LYS A 6 7.83 -33.17 0.75
N LYS A 7 7.98 -32.92 2.05
CA LYS A 7 7.04 -32.11 2.85
C LYS A 7 7.12 -30.63 2.47
N GLU A 8 8.32 -30.11 2.27
CA GLU A 8 8.56 -28.74 1.81
C GLU A 8 8.01 -28.50 0.40
N LEU A 9 8.25 -29.45 -0.52
CA LEU A 9 7.72 -29.36 -1.88
C LEU A 9 6.18 -29.36 -1.88
N LYS A 10 5.53 -30.24 -1.11
CA LYS A 10 4.06 -30.26 -0.98
C LYS A 10 3.52 -28.94 -0.42
N LYS A 11 4.17 -28.38 0.60
CA LYS A 11 3.79 -27.07 1.17
C LYS A 11 3.94 -25.94 0.15
N LYS A 12 5.03 -25.94 -0.62
CA LYS A 12 5.29 -24.96 -1.69
C LYS A 12 4.24 -25.04 -2.80
N ILE A 13 3.88 -26.25 -3.24
CA ILE A 13 2.83 -26.48 -4.23
C ILE A 13 1.48 -25.99 -3.71
N GLN A 14 1.11 -26.36 -2.47
CA GLN A 14 -0.15 -25.91 -1.87
C GLN A 14 -0.22 -24.39 -1.76
N ASN A 15 0.86 -23.74 -1.32
CA ASN A 15 0.93 -22.29 -1.24
C ASN A 15 0.79 -21.62 -2.62
N THR A 16 1.40 -22.21 -3.65
CA THR A 16 1.31 -21.69 -5.03
C THR A 16 -0.12 -21.79 -5.57
N LEU A 17 -0.80 -22.92 -5.33
CA LEU A 17 -2.22 -23.10 -5.69
C LEU A 17 -3.11 -22.09 -4.96
N ASN A 18 -2.83 -21.82 -3.69
CA ASN A 18 -3.60 -20.86 -2.90
C ASN A 18 -3.36 -19.41 -3.34
N LEU A 19 -2.14 -19.03 -3.76
CA LEU A 19 -1.87 -17.69 -4.31
C LEU A 19 -2.60 -17.47 -5.64
N LYS A 20 -2.56 -18.45 -6.56
CA LYS A 20 -3.28 -18.36 -7.83
C LYS A 20 -4.78 -18.19 -7.59
N LYS A 21 -5.35 -19.00 -6.69
CA LYS A 21 -6.76 -18.90 -6.29
C LYS A 21 -7.08 -17.53 -5.68
N HIS A 22 -6.25 -17.02 -4.78
CA HIS A 22 -6.42 -15.69 -4.19
C HIS A 22 -6.47 -14.57 -5.25
N ARG A 23 -5.52 -14.57 -6.19
CA ARG A 23 -5.49 -13.60 -7.30
C ARG A 23 -6.71 -13.74 -8.22
N GLN A 24 -7.19 -14.96 -8.46
CA GLN A 24 -8.41 -15.19 -9.22
C GLN A 24 -9.64 -14.64 -8.49
N ASN A 25 -9.72 -14.80 -7.17
CA ASN A 25 -10.81 -14.25 -6.37
C ASN A 25 -10.83 -12.72 -6.43
N ILE A 26 -9.66 -12.06 -6.35
CA ILE A 26 -9.54 -10.60 -6.54
C ILE A 26 -10.03 -10.21 -7.94
N LEU A 27 -9.56 -10.89 -8.98
CA LEU A 27 -9.96 -10.61 -10.36
C LEU A 27 -11.47 -10.75 -10.55
N ASN A 28 -12.05 -11.83 -10.05
CA ASN A 28 -13.49 -12.11 -10.16
C ASN A 28 -14.34 -11.12 -9.36
N PHE A 29 -13.79 -10.54 -8.28
CA PHE A 29 -14.48 -9.55 -7.47
C PHE A 29 -14.41 -8.13 -8.08
N GLY A 30 -13.58 -7.93 -9.09
CA GLY A 30 -13.56 -6.71 -9.91
C GLY A 30 -13.04 -5.49 -9.16
N GLU A 31 -13.61 -4.31 -9.48
CA GLU A 31 -13.18 -3.03 -8.92
C GLU A 31 -13.37 -2.94 -7.40
N ASP A 32 -14.40 -3.59 -6.87
CA ASP A 32 -14.69 -3.62 -5.43
C ASP A 32 -13.56 -4.27 -4.62
N ALA A 33 -12.77 -5.15 -5.26
CA ALA A 33 -11.61 -5.76 -4.64
C ALA A 33 -10.55 -4.75 -4.21
N TYR A 34 -10.53 -3.55 -4.81
CA TYR A 34 -9.54 -2.52 -4.53
C TYR A 34 -10.06 -1.44 -3.59
N THR A 35 -11.37 -1.28 -3.45
CA THR A 35 -11.98 -0.21 -2.64
C THR A 35 -12.50 -0.71 -1.30
N MET A 36 -12.80 -2.00 -1.16
CA MET A 36 -13.46 -2.58 0.02
C MET A 36 -12.77 -2.29 1.36
N ASP A 37 -11.43 -2.27 1.40
CA ASP A 37 -10.67 -2.14 2.65
C ASP A 37 -10.36 -0.68 3.03
N ILE A 38 -10.77 0.31 2.22
CA ILE A 38 -10.35 1.70 2.42
C ILE A 38 -10.82 2.29 3.77
N SER A 39 -12.04 1.93 4.20
CA SER A 39 -12.62 2.42 5.46
C SER A 39 -11.81 2.03 6.70
N ARG A 40 -11.17 0.85 6.67
CA ARG A 40 -10.25 0.41 7.73
C ARG A 40 -9.01 1.29 7.76
N CYS A 41 -8.59 1.81 6.61
CA CYS A 41 -7.37 2.61 6.49
C CYS A 41 -7.47 3.93 7.28
N TYR A 42 -8.67 4.52 7.39
CA TYR A 42 -8.94 5.78 8.11
C TYR A 42 -8.48 5.76 9.58
N LYS A 43 -8.63 4.62 10.27
CA LYS A 43 -8.14 4.48 11.65
C LYS A 43 -6.68 4.00 11.70
N SER A 44 -6.28 3.14 10.77
CA SER A 44 -4.94 2.56 10.76
C SER A 44 -3.83 3.57 10.44
N VAL A 45 -4.15 4.73 9.87
CA VAL A 45 -3.19 5.80 9.57
C VAL A 45 -2.74 6.57 10.82
N ILE A 46 -3.56 6.60 11.86
CA ILE A 46 -3.30 7.35 13.12
C ILE A 46 -1.91 7.09 13.70
N PRO A 47 -1.46 5.84 13.93
CA PRO A 47 -0.12 5.60 14.46
C PRO A 47 1.01 6.14 13.57
N HIS A 48 0.80 6.22 12.25
CA HIS A 48 1.79 6.77 11.32
C HIS A 48 1.84 8.29 11.41
N LEU A 49 0.68 8.95 11.46
CA LEU A 49 0.61 10.41 11.66
C LEU A 49 1.18 10.84 13.02
N LYS A 50 0.97 10.05 14.07
CA LYS A 50 1.62 10.31 15.36
C LYS A 50 3.14 10.24 15.27
N LYS A 51 3.69 9.28 14.53
CA LYS A 51 5.13 9.22 14.25
C LYS A 51 5.61 10.40 13.38
N ALA A 52 4.73 10.99 12.58
CA ALA A 52 4.98 12.21 11.80
C ALA A 52 4.98 13.51 12.64
N GLY A 53 4.67 13.42 13.94
CA GLY A 53 4.61 14.58 14.83
C GLY A 53 3.19 15.04 15.21
N TYR A 54 2.14 14.44 14.66
CA TYR A 54 0.74 14.80 14.97
C TYR A 54 0.21 14.07 16.22
N GLN A 55 0.76 14.36 17.41
CA GLN A 55 0.53 13.53 18.61
C GLN A 55 -0.92 13.52 19.09
N LYS A 56 -1.66 14.61 18.85
CA LYS A 56 -3.03 14.80 19.35
C LYS A 56 -4.10 14.26 18.40
N VAL A 57 -3.71 13.74 17.23
CA VAL A 57 -4.62 13.12 16.25
C VAL A 57 -5.24 11.84 16.81
N THR A 58 -6.57 11.77 16.74
CA THR A 58 -7.37 10.60 17.13
C THR A 58 -8.64 10.54 16.30
N TRP A 59 -9.23 9.35 16.15
CA TRP A 59 -10.50 9.19 15.44
C TRP A 59 -11.63 10.07 16.02
N LYS A 60 -11.65 10.28 17.34
CA LYS A 60 -12.67 11.11 18.00
C LYS A 60 -12.52 12.61 17.70
N ARG A 61 -11.29 13.09 17.52
CA ARG A 61 -11.01 14.53 17.36
C ARG A 61 -11.08 15.01 15.92
N CYS A 62 -10.64 14.18 14.99
CA CYS A 62 -10.46 14.59 13.60
C CYS A 62 -10.85 13.47 12.61
N PRO A 63 -12.07 12.91 12.70
CA PRO A 63 -12.51 11.84 11.79
C PRO A 63 -12.49 12.28 10.33
N ASP A 64 -12.90 13.52 10.05
CA ASP A 64 -12.98 14.05 8.69
C ASP A 64 -11.58 14.31 8.09
N LEU A 65 -10.65 14.85 8.88
CA LEU A 65 -9.26 15.05 8.43
C LEU A 65 -8.57 13.72 8.14
N LEU A 66 -8.79 12.70 8.98
CA LEU A 66 -8.24 11.37 8.77
C LEU A 66 -8.81 10.71 7.51
N THR A 67 -10.12 10.83 7.30
CA THR A 67 -10.80 10.31 6.11
C THR A 67 -10.27 11.02 4.86
N LYS A 68 -10.24 12.36 4.85
CA LYS A 68 -9.72 13.17 3.75
C LYS A 68 -8.26 12.84 3.44
N TYR A 69 -7.43 12.69 4.46
CA TYR A 69 -6.02 12.30 4.28
C TYR A 69 -5.88 10.98 3.53
N VAL A 70 -6.59 9.95 3.98
CA VAL A 70 -6.53 8.63 3.35
C VAL A 70 -7.12 8.65 1.95
N ASP A 71 -8.25 9.32 1.75
CA ASP A 71 -8.90 9.42 0.44
C ASP A 71 -8.03 10.13 -0.59
N LEU A 72 -7.35 11.21 -0.21
CA LEU A 72 -6.45 11.93 -1.12
C LEU A 72 -5.25 11.07 -1.52
N ILE A 73 -4.62 10.39 -0.56
CA ILE A 73 -3.54 9.45 -0.84
C ILE A 73 -4.05 8.31 -1.73
N PHE A 74 -5.22 7.76 -1.44
CA PHE A 74 -5.76 6.63 -2.19
C PHE A 74 -6.13 7.01 -3.63
N LYS A 75 -6.78 8.16 -3.81
CA LYS A 75 -7.13 8.69 -5.14
C LYS A 75 -5.88 9.04 -5.97
N CYS A 76 -4.80 9.55 -5.35
CA CYS A 76 -3.60 9.89 -6.11
C CYS A 76 -2.87 8.67 -6.68
N GLN A 77 -3.13 7.47 -6.16
CA GLN A 77 -2.67 6.18 -6.67
C GLN A 77 -3.77 5.41 -7.41
N ASP A 78 -4.71 6.14 -8.02
CA ASP A 78 -5.85 5.63 -8.79
C ASP A 78 -6.72 4.61 -8.06
N SER A 79 -6.88 4.77 -6.74
CA SER A 79 -7.66 3.87 -5.90
C SER A 79 -7.18 2.41 -5.97
N ARG A 80 -5.86 2.19 -6.11
CA ARG A 80 -5.21 0.87 -6.14
C ARG A 80 -3.91 0.87 -5.35
N PRO A 81 -3.28 -0.28 -5.04
CA PRO A 81 -1.95 -0.31 -4.41
C PRO A 81 -0.91 0.48 -5.21
N PHE A 82 0.04 1.12 -4.52
CA PHE A 82 1.02 2.02 -5.15
C PHE A 82 1.86 1.36 -6.27
N PHE A 83 2.10 0.05 -6.21
CA PHE A 83 2.82 -0.70 -7.24
C PHE A 83 1.90 -1.66 -8.01
N HIS A 84 0.63 -1.32 -8.15
CA HIS A 84 -0.33 -2.14 -8.86
C HIS A 84 -0.09 -2.07 -10.37
N ILE A 85 0.32 -3.20 -10.94
CA ILE A 85 0.40 -3.38 -12.38
C ILE A 85 -0.92 -4.00 -12.84
N HIS A 86 -1.65 -3.25 -13.67
CA HIS A 86 -2.86 -3.71 -14.31
C HIS A 86 -2.52 -4.19 -15.72
N ILE A 87 -2.84 -5.45 -16.03
CA ILE A 87 -2.75 -5.99 -17.39
C ILE A 87 -4.10 -6.62 -17.68
N GLU A 88 -4.74 -6.19 -18.75
CA GLU A 88 -6.04 -6.69 -19.16
C GLU A 88 -5.99 -8.21 -19.34
N ASN A 89 -7.05 -8.91 -18.91
CA ASN A 89 -7.18 -10.36 -18.99
C ASN A 89 -6.09 -11.17 -18.25
N CYS A 90 -5.32 -10.54 -17.36
CA CYS A 90 -4.30 -11.21 -16.54
C CYS A 90 -4.66 -11.22 -15.05
N LEU A 91 -4.08 -12.18 -14.32
CA LEU A 91 -4.18 -12.19 -12.86
C LEU A 91 -3.53 -10.91 -12.28
N PRO A 92 -4.16 -10.25 -11.30
CA PRO A 92 -3.66 -8.99 -10.75
C PRO A 92 -2.28 -9.16 -10.12
N PHE A 93 -1.37 -8.22 -10.34
CA PHE A 93 -0.03 -8.22 -9.74
C PHE A 93 -0.05 -7.58 -8.34
N CYS A 94 -1.01 -7.99 -7.51
CA CYS A 94 -1.11 -7.64 -6.10
C CYS A 94 -1.82 -8.76 -5.34
N TRP A 95 -1.42 -8.99 -4.10
CA TRP A 95 -2.00 -10.02 -3.24
C TRP A 95 -1.80 -9.67 -1.77
N ASN A 96 -2.56 -10.35 -0.91
CA ASN A 96 -2.44 -10.26 0.54
C ASN A 96 -1.41 -11.26 1.05
N SER A 97 -0.88 -11.01 2.25
CA SER A 97 -0.06 -12.01 2.94
C SER A 97 -0.93 -13.22 3.28
N PRO A 98 -0.43 -14.47 3.16
CA PRO A 98 -1.16 -15.64 3.65
C PRO A 98 -1.37 -15.63 5.17
N ALA A 99 -0.61 -14.80 5.91
CA ALA A 99 -0.79 -14.63 7.34
C ALA A 99 -2.20 -14.15 7.69
N LYS A 100 -2.72 -14.59 8.83
CA LYS A 100 -4.04 -14.17 9.36
C LYS A 100 -5.16 -14.34 8.31
N LYS A 101 -5.13 -15.43 7.54
CA LYS A 101 -6.14 -15.77 6.52
C LYS A 101 -6.27 -14.74 5.39
N GLY A 102 -5.22 -13.99 5.07
CA GLY A 102 -5.30 -12.96 4.02
C GLY A 102 -5.64 -13.48 2.62
N TRP A 103 -5.38 -14.77 2.35
CA TRP A 103 -5.76 -15.44 1.10
C TRP A 103 -7.22 -15.93 1.05
N ASP A 104 -7.94 -15.86 2.17
CA ASP A 104 -9.37 -16.14 2.20
C ASP A 104 -10.19 -14.88 1.81
N LEU A 105 -9.53 -13.71 1.73
CA LEU A 105 -10.16 -12.45 1.31
C LEU A 105 -10.20 -12.37 -0.21
N ASN A 106 -11.29 -11.87 -0.76
CA ASN A 106 -11.44 -11.57 -2.18
C ASN A 106 -11.06 -10.11 -2.54
N TYR A 107 -10.58 -9.33 -1.57
CA TYR A 107 -10.17 -7.94 -1.74
C TYR A 107 -8.74 -7.71 -1.25
N ILE A 108 -8.14 -6.59 -1.65
CA ILE A 108 -6.82 -6.17 -1.20
C ILE A 108 -6.91 -5.57 0.20
N LYS A 109 -6.19 -6.19 1.14
CA LYS A 109 -5.98 -5.64 2.46
C LYS A 109 -4.75 -4.74 2.44
N TYR A 110 -4.97 -3.43 2.55
CA TYR A 110 -3.90 -2.43 2.43
C TYR A 110 -2.99 -2.37 3.65
N GLU A 111 -1.74 -2.01 3.42
CA GLU A 111 -0.75 -1.73 4.43
C GLU A 111 -0.16 -0.34 4.18
N TRP A 112 0.16 0.39 5.25
CA TRP A 112 0.88 1.65 5.14
C TRP A 112 2.35 1.37 4.90
N GLY A 113 2.84 1.79 3.73
CA GLY A 113 4.25 1.79 3.39
C GLY A 113 4.81 3.20 3.32
N HIS A 114 6.13 3.27 3.17
CA HIS A 114 6.85 4.52 2.93
C HIS A 114 7.42 4.48 1.50
N ILE A 115 7.45 5.63 0.82
CA ILE A 115 8.07 5.77 -0.51
C ILE A 115 9.59 5.70 -0.36
N ASN A 116 10.13 6.50 0.56
CA ASN A 116 11.55 6.48 0.94
C ASN A 116 11.71 5.64 2.21
N SER A 117 12.63 4.67 2.18
CA SER A 117 12.81 3.74 3.30
C SER A 117 13.36 4.43 4.55
N ILE A 118 13.06 3.86 5.73
CA ILE A 118 13.54 4.36 7.04
C ILE A 118 15.07 4.38 7.10
N ASN A 119 15.74 3.42 6.44
CA ASN A 119 17.19 3.31 6.41
C ASN A 119 17.87 4.42 5.59
N GLN A 120 17.10 5.21 4.84
CA GLN A 120 17.61 6.25 3.95
C GLN A 120 17.27 7.67 4.44
N ASN A 121 16.36 7.81 5.41
CA ASN A 121 15.94 9.10 5.94
C ASN A 121 15.94 9.08 7.47
N ASN A 122 16.96 9.67 8.07
CA ASN A 122 16.86 10.21 9.43
C ASN A 122 15.60 11.11 9.53
N ASP A 123 14.87 11.06 10.66
CA ASP A 123 13.71 11.85 11.10
C ASP A 123 12.50 12.08 10.13
N LEU A 124 12.70 12.12 8.81
CA LEU A 124 11.69 12.38 7.76
C LEU A 124 10.99 11.11 7.25
N ALA A 125 11.46 9.92 7.64
CA ALA A 125 10.85 8.65 7.20
C ALA A 125 9.35 8.58 7.53
N HIS A 126 8.93 9.23 8.61
CA HIS A 126 7.54 9.28 9.04
C HIS A 126 6.78 10.51 8.58
N SER A 127 7.33 11.33 7.67
CA SER A 127 6.61 12.48 7.12
C SER A 127 5.25 12.06 6.54
N ALA A 128 4.22 12.87 6.77
CA ALA A 128 2.90 12.67 6.17
C ALA A 128 2.96 12.61 4.63
N ASN A 129 3.96 13.23 4.00
CA ASN A 129 4.13 13.18 2.54
C ASN A 129 4.88 11.91 2.08
N ASN A 130 5.39 11.08 2.99
CA ASN A 130 6.13 9.86 2.65
C ASN A 130 5.24 8.60 2.68
N LEU A 131 4.01 8.69 3.20
CA LEU A 131 3.11 7.54 3.33
C LEU A 131 2.41 7.20 2.00
N CYS A 132 2.19 5.90 1.78
CA CYS A 132 1.43 5.36 0.66
C CYS A 132 0.71 4.07 1.05
N LEU A 133 -0.34 3.70 0.30
CA LEU A 133 -1.06 2.44 0.50
C LEU A 133 -0.50 1.34 -0.40
N GLN A 134 -0.17 0.21 0.20
CA GLN A 134 0.49 -0.92 -0.47
C GLN A 134 -0.29 -2.21 -0.25
N SER A 135 -0.16 -3.17 -1.17
CA SER A 135 -0.57 -4.56 -0.89
C SER A 135 0.57 -5.32 -0.23
N ALA A 136 0.30 -6.46 0.39
CA ALA A 136 1.35 -7.27 0.99
C ALA A 136 2.42 -7.72 -0.04
N ARG A 137 2.04 -7.94 -1.31
CA ARG A 137 3.01 -8.09 -2.41
C ARG A 137 3.98 -6.91 -2.46
N CYS A 138 3.43 -5.70 -2.55
CA CYS A 138 4.22 -4.48 -2.72
C CYS A 138 5.23 -4.37 -1.58
N ASN A 139 4.79 -4.72 -0.37
CA ASN A 139 5.65 -4.77 0.80
C ASN A 139 6.77 -5.82 0.67
N GLN A 140 6.50 -7.00 0.09
CA GLN A 140 7.53 -8.05 -0.11
C GLN A 140 8.60 -7.71 -1.17
N HIS A 141 8.30 -6.89 -2.18
CA HIS A 141 9.31 -6.41 -3.14
C HIS A 141 10.13 -5.21 -2.62
N ILE A 142 9.55 -4.37 -1.75
CA ILE A 142 10.24 -3.23 -1.13
C ILE A 142 11.05 -3.66 0.11
N GLN A 143 10.64 -4.76 0.76
CA GLN A 143 11.34 -5.30 1.93
C GLN A 143 12.65 -6.03 1.60
N SER A 144 13.06 -6.13 0.33
CA SER A 144 14.44 -6.48 -0.02
C SER A 144 15.43 -5.31 0.14
N SER A 145 15.01 -4.21 0.77
CA SER A 145 15.78 -2.96 0.94
C SER A 145 16.02 -2.17 -0.34
N LEU A 146 15.30 -2.49 -1.41
CA LEU A 146 15.38 -1.74 -2.66
C LEU A 146 14.48 -0.51 -2.58
N ASN A 147 15.06 0.64 -2.89
CA ASN A 147 14.36 1.91 -2.95
C ASN A 147 13.62 2.09 -4.28
N VAL A 148 12.80 3.14 -4.37
CA VAL A 148 12.00 3.40 -5.57
C VAL A 148 12.86 3.62 -6.82
N ASP A 149 14.03 4.24 -6.69
CA ASP A 149 14.96 4.45 -7.80
C ASP A 149 15.57 3.13 -8.28
N GLU A 150 15.89 2.21 -7.36
CA GLU A 150 16.34 0.86 -7.70
C GLU A 150 15.22 0.03 -8.35
N LEU A 151 13.97 0.18 -7.89
CA LEU A 151 12.82 -0.49 -8.50
C LEU A 151 12.55 0.00 -9.93
N ILE A 152 12.77 1.29 -10.19
CA ILE A 152 12.70 1.86 -11.54
C ILE A 152 13.72 1.19 -12.48
N GLN A 153 14.92 0.84 -11.99
CA GLN A 153 15.95 0.20 -12.83
C GLN A 153 15.55 -1.21 -13.31
N TYR A 154 14.64 -1.91 -12.64
CA TYR A 154 14.08 -3.17 -13.14
C TYR A 154 13.21 -2.97 -14.39
N GLY A 155 12.75 -1.73 -14.64
CA GLY A 155 12.05 -1.31 -15.85
C GLY A 155 10.66 -1.93 -16.05
N GLY A 156 10.16 -1.78 -17.27
CA GLY A 156 8.88 -2.35 -17.73
C GLY A 156 7.66 -1.70 -17.07
N GLU A 157 6.57 -2.46 -16.94
CA GLU A 157 5.29 -1.97 -16.41
C GLU A 157 5.38 -1.43 -14.97
N LEU A 158 6.33 -1.94 -14.17
CA LEU A 158 6.54 -1.47 -12.81
C LEU A 158 7.03 -0.02 -12.78
N GLU A 159 8.01 0.31 -13.65
CA GLU A 159 8.53 1.66 -13.78
C GLU A 159 7.43 2.65 -14.19
N VAL A 160 6.61 2.27 -15.17
CA VAL A 160 5.50 3.11 -15.66
C VAL A 160 4.54 3.46 -14.52
N VAL A 161 4.13 2.47 -13.73
CA VAL A 161 3.23 2.67 -12.58
C VAL A 161 3.87 3.54 -11.51
N ILE A 162 5.16 3.31 -11.19
CA ILE A 162 5.88 4.10 -10.19
C ILE A 162 5.95 5.57 -10.62
N ARG A 163 6.39 5.85 -11.86
CA ARG A 163 6.53 7.23 -12.37
C ARG A 163 5.19 7.95 -12.40
N LYS A 164 4.13 7.27 -12.83
CA LYS A 164 2.76 7.81 -12.79
C LYS A 164 2.36 8.21 -11.37
N ASN A 165 2.52 7.31 -10.41
CA ASN A 165 2.09 7.56 -9.04
C ASN A 165 2.95 8.61 -8.34
N LEU A 166 4.25 8.70 -8.63
CA LEU A 166 5.10 9.79 -8.15
C LEU A 166 4.64 11.14 -8.72
N SER A 167 4.39 11.24 -10.02
CA SER A 167 3.88 12.47 -10.64
C SER A 167 2.52 12.89 -10.08
N ASN A 168 1.61 11.94 -9.84
CA ASN A 168 0.33 12.24 -9.21
C ASN A 168 0.48 12.76 -7.78
N ARG A 169 1.46 12.24 -7.02
CA ARG A 169 1.76 12.72 -5.67
C ARG A 169 2.34 14.12 -5.68
N GLU A 170 3.26 14.42 -6.60
CA GLU A 170 3.79 15.78 -6.76
C GLU A 170 2.64 16.78 -6.99
N LYS A 171 1.71 16.44 -7.89
CA LYS A 171 0.50 17.26 -8.14
C LYS A 171 -0.39 17.37 -6.91
N LEU A 172 -0.65 16.27 -6.20
CA LEU A 172 -1.45 16.28 -4.97
C LEU A 172 -0.80 17.19 -3.93
N PHE A 173 0.50 17.03 -3.68
CA PHE A 173 1.20 17.76 -2.62
C PHE A 173 1.38 19.23 -2.94
N ALA A 174 1.42 19.63 -4.21
CA ALA A 174 1.38 21.02 -4.63
C ALA A 174 -0.04 21.63 -4.57
N SER A 175 -1.10 20.81 -4.43
CA SER A 175 -2.48 21.29 -4.45
C SER A 175 -2.85 22.04 -3.17
N ASN A 176 -3.72 23.05 -3.31
CA ASN A 176 -4.28 23.77 -2.16
C ASN A 176 -5.01 22.83 -1.20
N GLU A 177 -5.72 21.82 -1.73
CA GLU A 177 -6.48 20.87 -0.92
C GLU A 177 -5.58 20.10 0.06
N TRP A 178 -4.40 19.68 -0.39
CA TRP A 178 -3.42 19.00 0.46
C TRP A 178 -2.78 19.95 1.46
N GLN A 179 -2.39 21.15 1.01
CA GLN A 179 -1.76 22.15 1.87
C GLN A 179 -2.70 22.61 3.00
N GLU A 180 -3.98 22.81 2.70
CA GLU A 180 -5.02 23.11 3.69
C GLU A 180 -5.22 21.96 4.67
N LEU A 181 -5.25 20.71 4.17
CA LEU A 181 -5.35 19.53 5.04
C LEU A 181 -4.18 19.48 6.03
N LEU A 182 -2.94 19.70 5.58
CA LEU A 182 -1.77 19.69 6.46
C LEU A 182 -1.81 20.83 7.49
N LYS A 183 -2.22 22.04 7.09
CA LYS A 183 -2.43 23.16 8.02
C LYS A 183 -3.45 22.83 9.11
N CYS A 184 -4.56 22.16 8.75
CA CYS A 184 -5.56 21.71 9.71
C CYS A 184 -5.00 20.62 10.64
N LEU A 185 -4.19 19.68 10.11
CA LEU A 185 -3.53 18.66 10.92
C LEU A 185 -2.49 19.25 11.87
N ASP A 186 -1.79 20.33 11.49
CA ASP A 186 -0.78 20.99 12.32
C ASP A 186 -1.36 21.54 13.64
N LEU A 187 -2.67 21.82 13.69
CA LEU A 187 -3.39 22.16 14.94
C LEU A 187 -3.37 21.01 15.97
N PHE A 188 -3.04 19.79 15.54
CA PHE A 188 -2.99 18.56 16.34
C PHE A 188 -1.58 18.00 16.51
N ARG A 189 -0.54 18.81 16.28
CA ARG A 189 0.81 18.49 16.76
C ARG A 189 0.85 18.32 18.29
#